data_AF-A0A7T3V613-F1
#
_entry.id   AF-A0A7T3V613-F1
#
_cell.length_a   1.000
_cell.length_b   1.000
_cell.length_c   1.000
_cell.angle_alpha   90.00
_cell.angle_beta   90.00
_cell.angle_gamma   90.00
#
_symmetry.space_group_name_H-M   'P 1'
#
loop_
_entity.id
_entity.type
_entity.pdbx_description
1 polymer ?
#
loop_
_entity_poly.entity_id
_entity_poly.type
_entity_poly.pdbx_seq_one_letter_code
_entity_poly.pdbx_strand_id
1 'polypeptide(L)'
;MCAEKKKFILDLPLKVILTEEGTSHFLSHKKQLLNLRLADNRSAHGISMEHFSPSSVQSMILLDYISKIEISMPEFVTHRQEVMDLSKLIVFSILYKQFDREIFAALIQCDCVRRHNRLNPSSLLDEKTQIPEKHLRAQLSMKDNVIQQARQAILDPVWKSIMANTDYSPEEKNIYLLMTEKFLNRLSLMNWYIITKFYKADGFSEIVTMLRQELASYMNKSKVAEYISVMVMELALNCENNNIRKETKILYQGIENSDTLIFDPEIRAKIVQELEKKHELVFLSWTLGGGSTAIGKQGLLQITLYNKDDEFQEVKENIESKMAANLSKKSLIDFYRQMPDGQEGTDLGLYYLSYLEDACKKVNVKFESIVNQSSASDLTVINLKFNF
;
A
#
# COMPACT_ATOMS: atom_id res chain seq x y z
N MET A 1 -5.28 -19.95 -18.82
CA MET A 1 -5.86 -18.60 -18.97
C MET A 1 -4.72 -17.66 -19.31
N CYS A 2 -4.85 -16.87 -20.36
CA CYS A 2 -3.78 -16.01 -20.87
C CYS A 2 -3.36 -14.99 -19.80
N ALA A 3 -2.05 -14.89 -19.55
CA ALA A 3 -1.48 -13.82 -18.74
C ALA A 3 -1.81 -12.48 -19.44
N GLU A 4 -2.73 -11.71 -18.86
CA GLU A 4 -2.96 -10.33 -19.28
C GLU A 4 -1.63 -9.58 -19.22
N LYS A 5 -1.27 -8.93 -20.33
CA LYS A 5 -0.07 -8.09 -20.40
C LYS A 5 -0.18 -7.05 -19.30
N LYS A 6 0.73 -7.10 -18.31
CA LYS A 6 0.89 -6.03 -17.31
C LYS A 6 0.92 -4.68 -18.04
N LYS A 7 -0.13 -3.86 -17.85
CA LYS A 7 -0.14 -2.49 -18.38
C LYS A 7 1.00 -1.73 -17.71
N PHE A 8 1.91 -1.17 -18.51
CA PHE A 8 3.04 -0.38 -18.02
C PHE A 8 2.62 1.01 -17.48
N ILE A 9 1.36 1.38 -17.71
CA ILE A 9 0.72 2.64 -17.36
C ILE A 9 -0.62 2.30 -16.71
N LEU A 10 -0.92 2.91 -15.58
CA LEU A 10 -2.25 2.86 -14.97
C LEU A 10 -3.08 4.02 -15.50
N ASP A 11 -4.33 3.72 -15.82
CA ASP A 11 -5.33 4.65 -16.33
C ASP A 11 -6.32 4.93 -15.20
N LEU A 12 -6.02 5.95 -14.40
CA LEU A 12 -6.77 6.33 -13.19
C LEU A 12 -6.60 7.83 -12.96
N PRO A 13 -7.68 8.56 -12.61
CA PRO A 13 -7.62 9.98 -12.28
C PRO A 13 -6.90 10.17 -10.93
N LEU A 14 -5.59 10.37 -10.98
CA LEU A 14 -4.69 10.43 -9.84
C LEU A 14 -4.37 11.87 -9.44
N LYS A 15 -4.77 12.25 -8.23
CA LYS A 15 -4.26 13.44 -7.53
C LYS A 15 -3.14 13.02 -6.59
N VAL A 16 -1.98 13.64 -6.72
CA VAL A 16 -0.82 13.44 -5.85
C VAL A 16 -0.53 14.74 -5.10
N ILE A 17 -0.62 14.68 -3.79
CA ILE A 17 -0.35 15.78 -2.87
C ILE A 17 1.09 15.62 -2.38
N LEU A 18 1.86 16.70 -2.45
CA LEU A 18 3.29 16.67 -2.17
C LEU A 18 3.59 16.96 -0.69
N THR A 19 4.75 16.51 -0.23
CA THR A 19 5.39 16.99 1.01
C THR A 19 6.06 18.35 0.77
N GLU A 20 6.66 18.94 1.80
CA GLU A 20 7.49 20.15 1.65
C GLU A 20 8.72 19.87 0.79
N GLU A 21 9.36 18.72 0.99
CA GLU A 21 10.51 18.27 0.20
C GLU A 21 10.11 18.02 -1.26
N GLY A 22 8.97 17.34 -1.49
CA GLY A 22 8.42 17.14 -2.83
C GLY A 22 8.10 18.45 -3.52
N THR A 23 7.44 19.37 -2.83
CA THR A 23 7.12 20.72 -3.34
C THR A 23 8.39 21.46 -3.75
N SER A 24 9.39 21.49 -2.88
CA SER A 24 10.69 22.15 -3.12
C SER A 24 11.43 21.53 -4.32
N HIS A 25 11.39 20.20 -4.44
CA HIS A 25 11.98 19.49 -5.58
C HIS A 25 11.29 19.87 -6.90
N PHE A 26 9.97 19.90 -6.96
CA PHE A 26 9.26 20.25 -8.19
C PHE A 26 9.45 21.72 -8.59
N LEU A 27 9.42 22.64 -7.62
CA LEU A 27 9.63 24.07 -7.86
C LEU A 27 11.05 24.37 -8.35
N SER A 28 12.08 23.74 -7.76
CA SER A 28 13.48 23.90 -8.21
C SER A 28 13.70 23.39 -9.65
N HIS A 29 12.90 22.43 -10.10
CA HIS A 29 12.90 21.92 -11.47
C HIS A 29 11.88 22.65 -12.39
N LYS A 30 11.38 23.82 -11.96
CA LYS A 30 10.45 24.68 -12.73
C LYS A 30 9.16 23.96 -13.15
N LYS A 31 8.70 22.99 -12.37
CA LYS A 31 7.40 22.34 -12.57
C LYS A 31 6.31 23.15 -11.86
N GLN A 32 5.24 23.46 -12.58
CA GLN A 32 4.06 24.11 -12.00
C GLN A 32 3.28 23.11 -11.15
N LEU A 33 2.81 23.59 -9.99
CA LEU A 33 1.98 22.82 -9.07
C LEU A 33 0.55 23.35 -9.12
N LEU A 34 -0.41 22.43 -9.03
CA LEU A 34 -1.83 22.74 -8.98
C LEU A 34 -2.26 22.98 -7.54
N ASN A 35 -3.25 23.85 -7.35
CA ASN A 35 -4.03 23.90 -6.12
C ASN A 35 -5.21 22.93 -6.26
N LEU A 36 -5.09 21.76 -5.65
CA LEU A 36 -6.06 20.68 -5.76
C LEU A 36 -7.09 20.79 -4.63
N ARG A 37 -8.38 20.69 -4.99
CA ARG A 37 -9.47 20.50 -4.01
C ARG A 37 -9.66 19.01 -3.75
N LEU A 38 -9.62 18.65 -2.48
CA LEU A 38 -9.78 17.27 -1.98
C LEU A 38 -11.22 17.00 -1.55
N ALA A 39 -11.54 15.72 -1.32
CA ALA A 39 -12.88 15.26 -0.91
C ALA A 39 -13.41 15.96 0.35
N ASP A 40 -12.53 16.30 1.30
CA ASP A 40 -12.85 17.01 2.55
C ASP A 40 -12.91 18.54 2.39
N ASN A 41 -13.02 19.03 1.16
CA ASN A 41 -13.00 20.44 0.78
C ASN A 41 -11.72 21.21 1.12
N ARG A 42 -10.64 20.53 1.54
CA ARG A 42 -9.35 21.17 1.75
C ARG A 42 -8.61 21.37 0.44
N SER A 43 -7.83 22.45 0.40
CA SER A 43 -6.91 22.75 -0.69
C SER A 43 -5.49 22.27 -0.37
N ALA A 44 -4.83 21.65 -1.33
CA ALA A 44 -3.45 21.21 -1.19
C ALA A 44 -2.66 21.36 -2.50
N HIS A 45 -1.35 21.59 -2.38
CA HIS A 45 -0.46 21.68 -3.55
C HIS A 45 -0.06 20.29 -4.05
N GLY A 46 -0.16 20.10 -5.36
CA GLY A 46 0.12 18.80 -5.94
C GLY A 46 0.13 18.75 -7.46
N ILE A 47 0.06 17.54 -7.98
CA ILE A 47 -0.02 17.22 -9.41
C ILE A 47 -1.25 16.35 -9.66
N SER A 48 -1.89 16.51 -10.82
CA SER A 48 -3.01 15.69 -11.28
C SER A 48 -2.63 14.99 -12.58
N MET A 49 -2.98 13.72 -12.71
CA MET A 49 -2.65 12.90 -13.88
C MET A 49 -3.79 11.93 -14.17
N GLU A 50 -4.16 11.75 -15.43
CA GLU A 50 -5.12 10.69 -15.85
C GLU A 50 -4.41 9.36 -16.14
N HIS A 51 -3.13 9.43 -16.50
CA HIS A 51 -2.31 8.26 -16.81
C HIS A 51 -0.95 8.40 -16.15
N PHE A 52 -0.44 7.32 -15.55
CA PHE A 52 0.86 7.37 -14.89
C PHE A 52 1.60 6.04 -14.91
N SER A 53 2.93 6.12 -14.85
CA SER A 53 3.75 4.94 -14.62
C SER A 53 3.77 4.58 -13.13
N PRO A 54 3.44 3.34 -12.75
CA PRO A 54 3.60 2.85 -11.38
C PRO A 54 4.99 3.14 -10.81
N SER A 55 6.03 2.90 -11.62
CA SER A 55 7.43 3.09 -11.21
C SER A 55 7.76 4.52 -10.78
N SER A 56 7.13 5.52 -11.43
CA SER A 56 7.34 6.93 -11.13
C SER A 56 6.68 7.30 -9.79
N VAL A 57 5.44 6.86 -9.57
CA VAL A 57 4.73 7.07 -8.29
C VAL A 57 5.47 6.38 -7.14
N GLN A 58 5.87 5.11 -7.32
CA GLN A 58 6.67 4.40 -6.32
C GLN A 58 7.96 5.15 -5.99
N SER A 59 8.69 5.65 -7.00
CA SER A 59 9.93 6.40 -6.78
C SER A 59 9.69 7.66 -5.95
N MET A 60 8.61 8.39 -6.24
CA MET A 60 8.24 9.58 -5.45
C MET A 60 7.87 9.24 -4.00
N ILE A 61 7.21 8.10 -3.75
CA ILE A 61 6.92 7.62 -2.38
C ILE A 61 8.23 7.27 -1.64
N LEU A 62 9.13 6.55 -2.31
CA LEU A 62 10.43 6.16 -1.74
C LEU A 62 11.31 7.36 -1.39
N LEU A 63 11.18 8.46 -2.14
CA LEU A 63 11.89 9.72 -1.91
C LEU A 63 11.17 10.68 -0.93
N ASP A 64 10.08 10.25 -0.28
CA ASP A 64 9.28 11.10 0.63
C ASP A 64 8.69 12.35 -0.04
N TYR A 65 8.44 12.32 -1.36
CA TYR A 65 7.86 13.46 -2.07
C TYR A 65 6.34 13.52 -1.98
N ILE A 66 5.68 12.41 -1.64
CA ILE A 66 4.23 12.28 -1.63
C ILE A 66 3.74 12.16 -0.19
N SER A 67 2.77 13.02 0.17
CA SER A 67 2.09 12.96 1.47
C SER A 67 0.71 12.29 1.37
N LYS A 68 0.00 12.48 0.26
CA LYS A 68 -1.32 11.88 0.02
C LYS A 68 -1.51 11.57 -1.47
N ILE A 69 -2.21 10.49 -1.76
CA ILE A 69 -2.73 10.14 -3.09
C ILE A 69 -4.25 10.07 -2.98
N GLU A 70 -4.97 10.60 -3.97
CA GLU A 70 -6.44 10.55 -4.03
C GLU A 70 -6.89 10.21 -5.45
N ILE A 71 -7.90 9.34 -5.57
CA ILE A 71 -8.63 9.06 -6.80
C ILE A 71 -10.12 9.23 -6.52
N SER A 72 -10.88 9.60 -7.55
CA SER A 72 -12.33 9.77 -7.44
C SER A 72 -13.00 9.46 -8.76
N MET A 73 -14.09 8.70 -8.69
CA MET A 73 -14.87 8.29 -9.86
C MET A 73 -16.29 7.90 -9.43
N PRO A 74 -17.28 7.97 -10.35
CA PRO A 74 -18.62 7.46 -10.08
C PRO A 74 -18.66 5.93 -10.05
N GLU A 75 -17.71 5.25 -10.71
CA GLU A 75 -17.65 3.80 -10.86
C GLU A 75 -16.20 3.29 -10.79
N PHE A 76 -15.92 2.40 -9.84
CA PHE A 76 -14.64 1.73 -9.62
C PHE A 76 -14.56 0.34 -10.26
N VAL A 77 -15.68 -0.37 -10.46
CA VAL A 77 -15.68 -1.76 -10.97
C VAL A 77 -14.94 -1.90 -12.31
N THR A 78 -15.03 -0.89 -13.18
CA THR A 78 -14.35 -0.85 -14.49
C THR A 78 -12.84 -0.65 -14.40
N HIS A 79 -12.34 -0.17 -13.25
CA HIS A 79 -10.92 0.07 -12.97
C HIS A 79 -10.37 -0.79 -11.82
N ARG A 80 -11.05 -1.93 -11.56
CA ARG A 80 -10.76 -2.80 -10.41
C ARG A 80 -9.28 -3.17 -10.29
N GLN A 81 -8.68 -3.63 -11.38
CA GLN A 81 -7.30 -4.10 -11.36
C GLN A 81 -6.32 -2.94 -11.11
N GLU A 82 -6.55 -1.79 -11.73
CA GLU A 82 -5.71 -0.61 -11.57
C GLU A 82 -5.74 -0.06 -10.13
N VAL A 83 -6.92 -0.05 -9.49
CA VAL A 83 -7.10 0.39 -8.09
C VAL A 83 -6.40 -0.55 -7.12
N MET A 84 -6.51 -1.86 -7.35
CA MET A 84 -5.81 -2.87 -6.56
C MET A 84 -4.29 -2.76 -6.74
N ASP A 85 -3.82 -2.58 -7.97
CA ASP A 85 -2.39 -2.42 -8.28
C ASP A 85 -1.80 -1.15 -7.65
N LEU A 86 -2.52 -0.03 -7.67
CA LEU A 86 -2.14 1.20 -6.98
C LEU A 86 -2.03 0.97 -5.46
N SER A 87 -3.02 0.30 -4.87
CA SER A 87 -3.03 -0.03 -3.43
C SER A 87 -1.83 -0.90 -3.04
N LYS A 88 -1.56 -1.97 -3.81
CA LYS A 88 -0.38 -2.84 -3.60
C LYS A 88 0.90 -2.04 -3.73
N LEU A 89 1.01 -1.21 -4.76
CA LEU A 89 2.19 -0.38 -4.99
C LEU A 89 2.51 0.53 -3.80
N ILE A 90 1.49 1.17 -3.23
CA ILE A 90 1.65 2.05 -2.07
C ILE A 90 2.14 1.26 -0.86
N VAL A 91 1.49 0.13 -0.55
CA VAL A 91 1.87 -0.73 0.59
C VAL A 91 3.29 -1.27 0.42
N PHE A 92 3.65 -1.80 -0.75
CA PHE A 92 5.01 -2.27 -1.02
C PHE A 92 6.05 -1.15 -0.90
N SER A 93 5.71 0.08 -1.30
CA SER A 93 6.62 1.22 -1.17
C SER A 93 6.90 1.55 0.30
N ILE A 94 5.90 1.44 1.18
CA ILE A 94 6.09 1.59 2.63
C ILE A 94 6.97 0.47 3.18
N LEU A 95 6.66 -0.78 2.83
CA LEU A 95 7.43 -1.94 3.28
C LEU A 95 8.90 -1.86 2.87
N TYR A 96 9.21 -1.37 1.66
CA TYR A 96 10.60 -1.20 1.23
C TYR A 96 11.35 -0.17 2.08
N LYS A 97 10.71 0.95 2.44
CA LYS A 97 11.34 1.99 3.27
C LYS A 97 11.59 1.50 4.69
N GLN A 98 10.63 0.77 5.25
CA GLN A 98 10.78 0.22 6.59
C GLN A 98 11.83 -0.87 6.63
N PHE A 99 11.83 -1.77 5.64
CA PHE A 99 12.88 -2.78 5.50
C PHE A 99 14.26 -2.14 5.45
N ASP A 100 14.48 -1.13 4.60
CA ASP A 100 15.75 -0.43 4.52
C ASP A 100 16.19 0.16 5.88
N ARG A 101 15.26 0.82 6.58
CA ARG A 101 15.53 1.41 7.89
C ARG A 101 15.83 0.38 8.97
N GLU A 102 15.06 -0.70 9.03
CA GLU A 102 15.24 -1.77 10.02
C GLU A 102 16.53 -2.54 9.76
N ILE A 103 16.88 -2.78 8.49
CA ILE A 103 18.20 -3.32 8.13
C ILE A 103 19.31 -2.40 8.63
N PHE A 104 19.20 -1.08 8.41
CA PHE A 104 20.22 -0.16 8.90
C PHE A 104 20.36 -0.22 10.42
N ALA A 105 19.23 -0.15 11.13
CA ALA A 105 19.18 -0.24 12.59
C ALA A 105 19.77 -1.56 13.11
N ALA A 106 19.51 -2.68 12.44
CA ALA A 106 20.06 -3.98 12.81
C ALA A 106 21.56 -4.09 12.50
N LEU A 107 22.01 -3.57 11.34
CA LEU A 107 23.42 -3.59 10.93
C LEU A 107 24.32 -2.90 11.95
N ILE A 108 23.95 -1.71 12.42
CA ILE A 108 24.79 -0.95 13.38
C ILE A 108 24.88 -1.64 14.76
N GLN A 109 23.98 -2.58 15.05
CA GLN A 109 23.99 -3.36 16.29
C GLN A 109 24.79 -4.66 16.17
N CYS A 110 25.20 -5.09 14.97
CA CYS A 110 26.06 -6.26 14.79
C CYS A 110 27.42 -6.07 15.48
N ASP A 111 27.96 -7.14 16.05
CA ASP A 111 29.19 -7.06 16.85
C ASP A 111 30.41 -6.65 16.03
N CYS A 112 30.48 -7.03 14.75
CA CYS A 112 31.52 -6.56 13.84
C CYS A 112 31.51 -5.04 13.65
N VAL A 113 30.32 -4.42 13.55
CA VAL A 113 30.18 -2.96 13.40
C VAL A 113 30.51 -2.24 14.70
N ARG A 114 30.04 -2.75 15.84
CA ARG A 114 30.39 -2.21 17.16
C ARG A 114 31.89 -2.29 17.43
N ARG A 115 32.55 -3.40 17.07
CA ARG A 115 34.02 -3.54 17.14
C ARG A 115 34.73 -2.54 16.24
N HIS A 116 34.25 -2.34 15.01
CA HIS A 116 34.80 -1.33 14.11
C HIS A 116 34.71 0.08 14.71
N ASN A 117 33.57 0.43 15.30
CA ASN A 117 33.37 1.73 15.94
C ASN A 117 34.33 1.95 17.11
N ARG A 118 34.59 0.93 17.94
CA ARG A 118 35.59 1.00 19.03
C ARG A 118 37.01 1.26 18.52
N LEU A 119 37.37 0.68 17.38
CA LEU A 119 38.68 0.86 16.76
C LEU A 119 38.79 2.17 15.95
N ASN A 120 37.67 2.76 15.55
CA ASN A 120 37.61 3.93 14.65
C ASN A 120 36.69 5.02 15.22
N PRO A 121 37.01 5.62 16.37
CA PRO A 121 36.12 6.55 17.07
C PRO A 121 35.86 7.85 16.30
N SER A 122 36.72 8.23 15.35
CA SER A 122 36.53 9.41 14.49
C SER A 122 35.60 9.16 13.30
N SER A 123 35.26 7.90 13.01
CA SER A 123 34.43 7.51 11.86
C SER A 123 33.43 6.43 12.25
N LEU A 124 32.53 6.79 13.17
CA LEU A 124 31.49 5.90 13.66
C LEU A 124 30.49 5.54 12.55
N LEU A 125 29.97 4.31 12.63
CA LEU A 125 28.81 3.81 11.91
C LEU A 125 27.68 3.60 12.92
N ASP A 126 26.88 4.64 13.15
CA ASP A 126 25.76 4.67 14.07
C ASP A 126 24.58 5.44 13.46
N GLU A 127 23.51 5.65 14.26
CA GLU A 127 22.29 6.35 13.83
C GLU A 127 22.51 7.80 13.40
N LYS A 128 23.61 8.43 13.86
CA LYS A 128 23.94 9.83 13.55
C LYS A 128 24.89 9.95 12.37
N THR A 129 25.43 8.84 11.89
CA THR A 129 26.35 8.81 10.76
C THR A 129 25.66 9.29 9.49
N GLN A 130 26.05 10.47 9.01
CA GLN A 130 25.62 11.00 7.72
C GLN A 130 26.82 11.01 6.76
N ILE A 131 26.79 10.14 5.75
CA ILE A 131 27.76 10.12 4.67
C ILE A 131 27.10 10.70 3.42
N PRO A 132 27.67 11.76 2.80
CA PRO A 132 27.12 12.32 1.58
C PRO A 132 26.95 11.27 0.49
N GLU A 133 25.81 11.29 -0.20
CA GLU A 133 25.45 10.27 -1.19
C GLU A 133 26.50 10.14 -2.30
N LYS A 134 27.08 11.27 -2.74
CA LYS A 134 28.17 11.31 -3.72
C LYS A 134 29.38 10.46 -3.28
N HIS A 135 29.70 10.49 -1.99
CA HIS A 135 30.80 9.70 -1.44
C HIS A 135 30.45 8.21 -1.39
N LEU A 136 29.24 7.86 -0.93
CA LEU A 136 28.77 6.48 -0.92
C LEU A 136 28.78 5.86 -2.33
N ARG A 137 28.28 6.57 -3.33
CA ARG A 137 28.31 6.11 -4.73
C ARG A 137 29.74 5.86 -5.22
N ALA A 138 30.68 6.77 -4.93
CA ALA A 138 32.08 6.61 -5.32
C ALA A 138 32.76 5.40 -4.65
N GLN A 139 32.44 5.13 -3.39
CA GLN A 139 32.96 3.96 -2.66
C GLN A 139 32.38 2.64 -3.19
N LEU A 140 31.10 2.65 -3.59
CA LEU A 140 30.40 1.46 -4.06
C LEU A 140 30.64 1.13 -5.52
N SER A 141 30.90 2.13 -6.39
CA SER A 141 31.09 1.91 -7.82
C SER A 141 32.28 1.02 -8.18
N MET A 142 33.25 0.87 -7.26
CA MET A 142 34.40 -0.05 -7.44
C MET A 142 34.16 -1.44 -6.82
N LYS A 143 32.96 -1.70 -6.29
CA LYS A 143 32.63 -2.90 -5.50
C LYS A 143 31.51 -3.75 -6.09
N ASP A 144 31.17 -3.58 -7.36
CA ASP A 144 30.05 -4.32 -7.99
C ASP A 144 30.15 -5.84 -7.80
N ASN A 145 31.33 -6.43 -8.01
CA ASN A 145 31.53 -7.87 -7.79
C ASN A 145 31.30 -8.27 -6.31
N VAL A 146 31.77 -7.45 -5.36
CA VAL A 146 31.55 -7.69 -3.92
C VAL A 146 30.08 -7.60 -3.56
N ILE A 147 29.36 -6.62 -4.13
CA ILE A 147 27.92 -6.47 -3.95
C ILE A 147 27.20 -7.72 -4.47
N GLN A 148 27.52 -8.18 -5.69
CA GLN A 148 26.89 -9.38 -6.26
C GLN A 148 27.17 -10.63 -5.43
N GLN A 149 28.40 -10.83 -4.97
CA GLN A 149 28.74 -11.97 -4.11
C GLN A 149 28.04 -11.90 -2.74
N ALA A 150 27.93 -10.70 -2.15
CA ALA A 150 27.19 -10.52 -0.90
C ALA A 150 25.69 -10.79 -1.09
N ARG A 151 25.10 -10.31 -2.20
CA ARG A 151 23.70 -10.60 -2.57
C ARG A 151 23.45 -12.09 -2.70
N GLN A 152 24.32 -12.79 -3.43
CA GLN A 152 24.21 -14.23 -3.62
C GLN A 152 24.35 -14.96 -2.28
N ALA A 153 25.31 -14.54 -1.44
CA ALA A 153 25.45 -15.10 -0.10
C ALA A 153 24.17 -14.93 0.72
N ILE A 154 23.44 -13.82 0.60
CA ILE A 154 22.16 -13.62 1.30
C ILE A 154 21.05 -14.49 0.69
N LEU A 155 20.87 -14.42 -0.64
CA LEU A 155 19.71 -14.96 -1.36
C LEU A 155 19.75 -16.46 -1.58
N ASP A 156 20.91 -17.07 -1.83
CA ASP A 156 20.98 -18.48 -2.26
C ASP A 156 20.27 -19.45 -1.29
N PRO A 157 20.46 -19.37 0.04
CA PRO A 157 19.72 -20.25 0.95
C PRO A 157 18.23 -19.94 1.03
N VAL A 158 17.85 -18.66 0.89
CA VAL A 158 16.44 -18.24 0.87
C VAL A 158 15.75 -18.82 -0.37
N TRP A 159 16.38 -18.69 -1.53
CA TRP A 159 15.87 -19.25 -2.79
C TRP A 159 15.77 -20.77 -2.76
N LYS A 160 16.77 -21.46 -2.21
CA LYS A 160 16.71 -22.92 -2.01
C LYS A 160 15.53 -23.30 -1.12
N SER A 161 15.28 -22.56 -0.04
CA SER A 161 14.14 -22.79 0.84
C SER A 161 12.80 -22.57 0.14
N ILE A 162 12.69 -21.53 -0.71
CA ILE A 162 11.46 -21.25 -1.48
C ILE A 162 11.22 -22.35 -2.53
N MET A 163 12.26 -22.77 -3.26
CA MET A 163 12.14 -23.82 -4.28
C MET A 163 11.78 -25.18 -3.69
N ALA A 164 12.32 -25.51 -2.50
CA ALA A 164 12.05 -26.75 -1.79
C ALA A 164 10.67 -26.79 -1.13
N ASN A 165 9.99 -25.65 -0.96
CA ASN A 165 8.67 -25.61 -0.33
C ASN A 165 7.62 -26.27 -1.24
N THR A 166 6.92 -27.29 -0.73
CA THR A 166 5.89 -28.04 -1.47
C THR A 166 4.52 -27.39 -1.43
N ASP A 167 4.29 -26.46 -0.50
CA ASP A 167 3.01 -25.77 -0.33
C ASP A 167 2.83 -24.63 -1.36
N TYR A 168 3.92 -24.20 -2.00
CA TYR A 168 3.89 -23.15 -3.01
C TYR A 168 3.73 -23.72 -4.42
N SER A 169 2.79 -23.15 -5.16
CA SER A 169 2.71 -23.29 -6.61
C SER A 169 3.97 -22.76 -7.31
N PRO A 170 4.25 -23.19 -8.55
CA PRO A 170 5.34 -22.64 -9.36
C PRO A 170 5.26 -21.11 -9.53
N GLU A 171 4.04 -20.57 -9.65
CA GLU A 171 3.78 -19.14 -9.77
C GLU A 171 4.12 -18.39 -8.48
N GLU A 172 3.69 -18.90 -7.33
CA GLU A 172 4.03 -18.33 -6.02
C GLU A 172 5.53 -18.36 -5.75
N LYS A 173 6.19 -19.46 -6.12
CA LYS A 173 7.65 -19.59 -6.06
C LYS A 173 8.35 -18.47 -6.82
N ASN A 174 7.95 -18.22 -8.06
CA ASN A 174 8.51 -17.14 -8.88
C ASN A 174 8.24 -15.76 -8.28
N ILE A 175 7.02 -15.53 -7.76
CA ILE A 175 6.66 -14.28 -7.08
C ILE A 175 7.57 -14.05 -5.88
N TYR A 176 7.77 -15.07 -5.04
CA TYR A 176 8.59 -14.95 -3.84
C TYR A 176 10.07 -14.75 -4.16
N LEU A 177 10.62 -15.44 -5.16
CA LEU A 177 11.99 -15.19 -5.63
C LEU A 177 12.18 -13.73 -6.05
N LEU A 178 11.32 -13.22 -6.95
CA LEU A 178 11.40 -11.84 -7.42
C LEU A 178 11.21 -10.82 -6.30
N MET A 179 10.36 -11.14 -5.32
CA MET A 179 10.13 -10.28 -4.16
C MET A 179 11.36 -10.17 -3.27
N THR A 180 12.06 -11.29 -3.01
CA THR A 180 13.32 -11.26 -2.24
C THR A 180 14.39 -10.38 -2.90
N GLU A 181 14.50 -10.45 -4.23
CA GLU A 181 15.39 -9.58 -4.99
C GLU A 181 14.99 -8.11 -4.89
N LYS A 182 13.69 -7.82 -4.98
CA LYS A 182 13.18 -6.44 -4.89
C LYS A 182 13.51 -5.80 -3.55
N PHE A 183 13.33 -6.50 -2.42
CA PHE A 183 13.70 -5.97 -1.12
C PHE A 183 15.19 -5.61 -1.04
N LEU A 184 16.08 -6.51 -1.45
CA LEU A 184 17.52 -6.22 -1.46
C LEU A 184 17.92 -5.12 -2.46
N ASN A 185 17.27 -5.05 -3.62
CA ASN A 185 17.46 -3.99 -4.61
C ASN A 185 17.07 -2.60 -4.10
N ARG A 186 16.22 -2.53 -3.08
CA ARG A 186 15.73 -1.28 -2.48
C ARG A 186 16.51 -0.85 -1.24
N LEU A 187 17.54 -1.60 -0.84
CA LEU A 187 18.45 -1.15 0.19
C LEU A 187 19.22 0.10 -0.26
N SER A 188 19.34 1.05 0.65
CA SER A 188 20.07 2.30 0.49
C SER A 188 21.56 2.07 0.29
N LEU A 189 22.22 3.10 -0.24
CA LEU A 189 23.68 3.09 -0.40
C LEU A 189 24.40 2.96 0.93
N MET A 190 23.82 3.47 2.03
CA MET A 190 24.39 3.33 3.37
C MET A 190 24.42 1.87 3.81
N ASN A 191 23.31 1.15 3.63
CA ASN A 191 23.22 -0.28 3.92
C ASN A 191 24.22 -1.09 3.08
N TRP A 192 24.27 -0.85 1.77
CA TRP A 192 25.25 -1.51 0.90
C TRP A 192 26.70 -1.16 1.25
N TYR A 193 26.97 0.06 1.69
CA TYR A 193 28.29 0.47 2.15
C TYR A 193 28.72 -0.34 3.38
N ILE A 194 27.86 -0.50 4.38
CA ILE A 194 28.16 -1.33 5.56
C ILE A 194 28.35 -2.79 5.15
N ILE A 195 27.40 -3.38 4.40
CA ILE A 195 27.47 -4.78 3.97
C ILE A 195 28.78 -5.07 3.23
N THR A 196 29.18 -4.19 2.29
CA THR A 196 30.42 -4.37 1.52
C THR A 196 31.67 -4.07 2.32
N LYS A 197 31.61 -3.23 3.35
CA LYS A 197 32.73 -2.93 4.24
C LYS A 197 33.10 -4.12 5.12
N PHE A 198 32.10 -4.89 5.55
CA PHE A 198 32.30 -6.08 6.38
C PHE A 198 32.29 -7.39 5.57
N TYR A 199 32.20 -7.35 4.25
CA TYR A 199 32.23 -8.55 3.42
C TYR A 199 33.52 -9.36 3.64
N LYS A 200 33.38 -10.65 3.94
CA LYS A 200 34.48 -11.58 4.31
C LYS A 200 35.27 -11.20 5.57
N ALA A 201 34.86 -10.16 6.30
CA ALA A 201 35.43 -9.86 7.61
C ALA A 201 34.86 -10.82 8.67
N ASP A 202 35.54 -10.91 9.81
CA ASP A 202 35.01 -11.61 10.98
C ASP A 202 33.69 -10.96 11.44
N GLY A 203 32.64 -11.77 11.55
CA GLY A 203 31.26 -11.33 11.82
C GLY A 203 30.39 -11.05 10.58
N PHE A 204 30.87 -11.24 9.35
CA PHE A 204 29.99 -11.11 8.16
C PHE A 204 28.83 -12.13 8.16
N SER A 205 29.03 -13.32 8.71
CA SER A 205 28.00 -14.35 8.84
C SER A 205 26.82 -13.91 9.71
N GLU A 206 27.09 -13.08 10.73
CA GLU A 206 26.07 -12.45 11.57
C GLU A 206 25.19 -11.51 10.73
N ILE A 207 25.82 -10.62 9.95
CA ILE A 207 25.12 -9.70 9.03
C ILE A 207 24.23 -10.49 8.05
N VAL A 208 24.76 -11.55 7.44
CA VAL A 208 24.01 -12.39 6.50
C VAL A 208 22.81 -13.06 7.17
N THR A 209 22.98 -13.57 8.39
CA THR A 209 21.91 -14.22 9.14
C THR A 209 20.80 -13.24 9.49
N MET A 210 21.17 -12.05 10.00
CA MET A 210 20.24 -10.97 10.30
C MET A 210 19.47 -10.54 9.05
N LEU A 211 20.17 -10.27 7.93
CA LEU A 211 19.52 -9.86 6.68
C LEU A 211 18.49 -10.88 6.18
N ARG A 212 18.77 -12.18 6.32
CA ARG A 212 17.82 -13.23 5.93
C ARG A 212 16.62 -13.30 6.86
N GLN A 213 16.81 -13.12 8.16
CA GLN A 213 15.71 -13.09 9.14
C GLN A 213 14.76 -11.94 8.87
N GLU A 214 15.31 -10.74 8.67
CA GLU A 214 14.51 -9.55 8.32
C GLU A 214 13.84 -9.72 6.97
N LEU A 215 14.54 -10.25 5.97
CA LEU A 215 13.93 -10.53 4.68
C LEU A 215 12.74 -11.49 4.80
N ALA A 216 12.87 -12.58 5.57
CA ALA A 216 11.78 -13.52 5.81
C ALA A 216 10.59 -12.87 6.54
N SER A 217 10.86 -11.98 7.51
CA SER A 217 9.84 -11.19 8.20
C SER A 217 9.05 -10.32 7.21
N TYR A 218 9.73 -9.58 6.34
CA TYR A 218 9.09 -8.70 5.36
C TYR A 218 8.38 -9.44 4.23
N MET A 219 8.87 -10.60 3.84
CA MET A 219 8.17 -11.50 2.91
C MET A 219 6.82 -11.96 3.48
N ASN A 220 6.74 -12.16 4.81
CA ASN A 220 5.44 -12.43 5.45
C ASN A 220 4.59 -11.17 5.55
N LYS A 221 5.14 -10.02 5.95
CA LYS A 221 4.42 -8.73 5.99
C LYS A 221 3.81 -8.37 4.64
N SER A 222 4.49 -8.66 3.52
CA SER A 222 3.98 -8.35 2.18
C SER A 222 2.67 -9.05 1.80
N LYS A 223 2.29 -10.14 2.48
CA LYS A 223 0.98 -10.79 2.25
C LYS A 223 -0.17 -9.84 2.59
N VAL A 224 0.03 -8.92 3.54
CA VAL A 224 -0.93 -7.88 3.92
C VAL A 224 -1.26 -6.94 2.76
N ALA A 225 -0.35 -6.73 1.80
CA ALA A 225 -0.61 -5.88 0.64
C ALA A 225 -1.77 -6.41 -0.23
N GLU A 226 -1.88 -7.74 -0.38
CA GLU A 226 -3.00 -8.35 -1.10
C GLU A 226 -4.31 -8.12 -0.36
N TYR A 227 -4.33 -8.42 0.94
CA TYR A 227 -5.52 -8.23 1.78
C TYR A 227 -6.00 -6.77 1.79
N ILE A 228 -5.08 -5.81 1.94
CA ILE A 228 -5.41 -4.38 1.87
C ILE A 228 -6.02 -4.02 0.51
N SER A 229 -5.42 -4.48 -0.59
CA SER A 229 -5.91 -4.12 -1.93
C SER A 229 -7.32 -4.65 -2.21
N VAL A 230 -7.63 -5.87 -1.76
CA VAL A 230 -8.97 -6.44 -1.88
C VAL A 230 -9.94 -5.65 -0.99
N MET A 231 -9.61 -5.43 0.28
CA MET A 231 -10.43 -4.64 1.21
C MET A 231 -10.79 -3.27 0.65
N VAL A 232 -9.80 -2.54 0.13
CA VAL A 232 -10.01 -1.23 -0.47
C VAL A 232 -10.99 -1.28 -1.64
N MET A 233 -10.86 -2.29 -2.50
CA MET A 233 -11.75 -2.48 -3.62
C MET A 233 -13.17 -2.82 -3.17
N GLU A 234 -13.33 -3.74 -2.21
CA GLU A 234 -14.65 -4.15 -1.72
C GLU A 234 -15.40 -2.97 -1.08
N LEU A 235 -14.71 -2.12 -0.31
CA LEU A 235 -15.32 -0.91 0.26
C LEU A 235 -15.73 0.09 -0.83
N ALA A 236 -14.88 0.29 -1.86
CA ALA A 236 -15.19 1.17 -2.99
C ALA A 236 -16.42 0.65 -3.78
N LEU A 237 -16.48 -0.65 -4.07
CA LEU A 237 -17.61 -1.29 -4.74
C LEU A 237 -18.90 -1.20 -3.92
N ASN A 238 -18.82 -1.32 -2.59
CA ASN A 238 -19.98 -1.16 -1.72
C ASN A 238 -20.56 0.27 -1.87
N CYS A 239 -19.72 1.30 -1.78
CA CYS A 239 -20.15 2.69 -1.95
C CYS A 239 -20.70 2.96 -3.35
N GLU A 240 -20.03 2.47 -4.39
CA GLU A 240 -20.50 2.55 -5.78
C GLU A 240 -21.89 1.93 -5.94
N ASN A 241 -22.07 0.70 -5.47
CA ASN A 241 -23.35 -0.02 -5.59
C ASN A 241 -24.47 0.69 -4.84
N ASN A 242 -24.19 1.28 -3.67
CA ASN A 242 -25.18 2.07 -2.94
C ASN A 242 -25.59 3.32 -3.73
N ASN A 243 -24.64 4.04 -4.32
CA ASN A 243 -24.95 5.21 -5.14
C ASN A 243 -25.74 4.83 -6.39
N ILE A 244 -25.35 3.75 -7.08
CA ILE A 244 -26.07 3.22 -8.26
C ILE A 244 -27.52 2.82 -7.89
N ARG A 245 -27.73 2.15 -6.75
CA ARG A 245 -29.08 1.75 -6.30
C ARG A 245 -29.94 2.96 -5.98
N LYS A 246 -29.40 3.96 -5.28
CA LYS A 246 -30.11 5.20 -4.97
C LYS A 246 -30.54 5.92 -6.25
N GLU A 247 -29.62 6.07 -7.20
CA GLU A 247 -29.90 6.74 -8.46
C GLU A 247 -30.87 5.94 -9.35
N THR A 248 -30.78 4.61 -9.38
CA THR A 248 -31.74 3.74 -10.06
C THR A 248 -33.16 3.98 -9.56
N LYS A 249 -33.35 4.05 -8.24
CA LYS A 249 -34.66 4.33 -7.62
C LYS A 249 -35.21 5.70 -7.99
N ILE A 250 -34.35 6.67 -8.34
CA ILE A 250 -34.76 8.01 -8.76
C ILE A 250 -35.12 8.03 -10.26
N LEU A 251 -34.28 7.43 -11.12
CA LEU A 251 -34.47 7.46 -12.57
C LEU A 251 -35.60 6.55 -13.05
N TYR A 252 -35.83 5.44 -12.34
CA TYR A 252 -36.78 4.39 -12.73
C TYR A 252 -37.93 4.25 -11.72
N GLN A 253 -38.37 5.37 -11.15
CA GLN A 253 -39.52 5.41 -10.24
C GLN A 253 -40.75 4.77 -10.87
N GLY A 254 -41.42 3.90 -10.12
CA GLY A 254 -42.65 3.22 -10.56
C GLY A 254 -42.42 1.94 -11.37
N ILE A 255 -41.18 1.52 -11.63
CA ILE A 255 -40.87 0.21 -12.22
C ILE A 255 -40.74 -0.83 -11.10
N GLU A 256 -41.57 -1.88 -11.13
CA GLU A 256 -41.43 -3.05 -10.25
C GLU A 256 -40.08 -3.75 -10.50
N ASN A 257 -39.39 -4.15 -9.43
CA ASN A 257 -38.05 -4.77 -9.47
C ASN A 257 -36.96 -3.89 -10.08
N SER A 258 -37.03 -2.56 -9.91
CA SER A 258 -35.99 -1.62 -10.37
C SER A 258 -34.57 -1.98 -9.89
N ASP A 259 -34.43 -2.65 -8.74
CA ASP A 259 -33.15 -3.14 -8.21
C ASP A 259 -32.47 -4.19 -9.11
N THR A 260 -33.21 -4.84 -10.01
CA THR A 260 -32.65 -5.79 -11.00
C THR A 260 -32.13 -5.11 -12.27
N LEU A 261 -32.52 -3.85 -12.51
CA LEU A 261 -32.11 -3.10 -13.70
C LEU A 261 -30.63 -2.73 -13.68
N ILE A 262 -30.00 -2.72 -12.51
CA ILE A 262 -28.56 -2.41 -12.35
C ILE A 262 -27.64 -3.45 -12.99
N PHE A 263 -28.17 -4.64 -13.29
CA PHE A 263 -27.44 -5.71 -13.95
C PHE A 263 -27.45 -5.59 -15.47
N ASP A 264 -28.33 -4.74 -16.04
CA ASP A 264 -28.29 -4.40 -17.45
C ASP A 264 -27.14 -3.40 -17.71
N PRO A 265 -26.15 -3.75 -18.56
CA PRO A 265 -25.00 -2.89 -18.82
C PRO A 265 -25.36 -1.51 -19.41
N GLU A 266 -26.40 -1.42 -20.24
CA GLU A 266 -26.81 -0.15 -20.84
C GLU A 266 -27.49 0.76 -19.81
N ILE A 267 -28.29 0.18 -18.94
CA ILE A 267 -28.94 0.92 -17.84
C ILE A 267 -27.89 1.38 -16.84
N ARG A 268 -26.96 0.50 -16.45
CA ARG A 268 -25.84 0.85 -15.56
C ARG A 268 -25.02 2.00 -16.14
N ALA A 269 -24.67 1.95 -17.43
CA ALA A 269 -23.92 3.02 -18.09
C ALA A 269 -24.66 4.37 -18.05
N LYS A 270 -26.00 4.38 -18.23
CA LYS A 270 -26.82 5.60 -18.09
C LYS A 270 -26.81 6.14 -16.66
N ILE A 271 -26.95 5.27 -15.67
CA ILE A 271 -26.89 5.66 -14.25
C ILE A 271 -25.53 6.27 -13.92
N VAL A 272 -24.43 5.64 -14.34
CA VAL A 272 -23.07 6.15 -14.12
C VAL A 272 -22.88 7.54 -14.75
N GLN A 273 -23.40 7.76 -15.97
CA GLN A 273 -23.37 9.09 -16.60
C GLN A 273 -24.17 10.13 -15.82
N GLU A 274 -25.31 9.77 -15.23
CA GLU A 274 -26.09 10.69 -14.39
C GLU A 274 -25.36 11.00 -13.07
N LEU A 275 -24.75 10.01 -12.42
CA LEU A 275 -23.90 10.23 -11.24
C LEU A 275 -22.73 11.18 -11.55
N GLU A 276 -22.08 11.01 -12.71
CA GLU A 276 -21.01 11.88 -13.17
C GLU A 276 -21.50 13.33 -13.36
N LYS A 277 -22.65 13.52 -14.04
CA LYS A 277 -23.26 14.85 -14.23
C LYS A 277 -23.63 15.53 -12.90
N LYS A 278 -24.12 14.75 -11.94
CA LYS A 278 -24.47 15.22 -10.58
C LYS A 278 -23.24 15.43 -9.68
N HIS A 279 -22.06 15.03 -10.14
CA HIS A 279 -20.83 15.02 -9.35
C HIS A 279 -20.94 14.16 -8.08
N GLU A 280 -21.70 13.07 -8.16
CA GLU A 280 -21.82 12.06 -7.10
C GLU A 280 -20.71 11.03 -7.28
N LEU A 281 -19.58 11.31 -6.62
CA LEU A 281 -18.35 10.53 -6.73
C LEU A 281 -18.05 9.80 -5.42
N VAL A 282 -17.43 8.63 -5.54
CA VAL A 282 -16.75 7.97 -4.43
C VAL A 282 -15.28 8.40 -4.47
N PHE A 283 -14.74 8.85 -3.34
CA PHE A 283 -13.35 9.28 -3.23
C PHE A 283 -12.57 8.28 -2.39
N LEU A 284 -11.41 7.87 -2.89
CA LEU A 284 -10.49 7.00 -2.19
C LEU A 284 -9.14 7.69 -2.07
N SER A 285 -8.57 7.68 -0.86
CA SER A 285 -7.29 8.33 -0.62
C SER A 285 -6.37 7.52 0.27
N TRP A 286 -5.07 7.63 0.02
CA TRP A 286 -3.99 7.05 0.80
C TRP A 286 -3.11 8.18 1.32
N THR A 287 -3.14 8.41 2.63
CA THR A 287 -2.28 9.34 3.33
C THR A 287 -1.08 8.57 3.89
N LEU A 288 0.11 9.03 3.53
CA LEU A 288 1.37 8.38 3.86
C LEU A 288 2.03 9.11 5.04
N GLY A 289 2.40 8.36 6.06
CA GLY A 289 3.25 8.84 7.13
C GLY A 289 4.72 8.68 6.76
N GLY A 290 5.47 9.77 6.90
CA GLY A 290 6.86 9.86 6.45
C GLY A 290 7.29 11.31 6.26
N GLY A 291 8.55 11.52 5.89
CA GLY A 291 9.18 12.84 5.80
C GLY A 291 10.12 13.15 6.97
N SER A 292 11.07 14.04 6.73
CA SER A 292 12.13 14.41 7.69
C SER A 292 11.58 15.03 8.99
N THR A 293 10.35 15.53 8.94
CA THR A 293 9.64 16.20 10.05
C THR A 293 8.64 15.31 10.78
N ALA A 294 8.40 14.07 10.34
CA ALA A 294 7.32 13.21 10.82
C ALA A 294 7.69 12.30 12.02
N ILE A 295 8.11 12.94 13.12
CA ILE A 295 7.77 12.62 14.52
C ILE A 295 6.84 11.43 14.80
N GLY A 296 7.28 10.16 14.76
CA GLY A 296 6.45 9.02 15.20
C GLY A 296 5.32 8.60 14.24
N LYS A 297 5.34 9.08 12.99
CA LYS A 297 4.41 8.65 11.92
C LYS A 297 5.08 7.75 10.87
N GLN A 298 6.29 7.28 11.13
CA GLN A 298 7.02 6.40 10.20
C GLN A 298 6.28 5.07 10.08
N GLY A 299 5.96 4.65 8.85
CA GLY A 299 5.23 3.41 8.61
C GLY A 299 3.71 3.53 8.70
N LEU A 300 3.18 4.73 8.97
CA LEU A 300 1.74 4.96 8.99
C LEU A 300 1.18 5.00 7.56
N LEU A 301 0.14 4.23 7.31
CA LEU A 301 -0.72 4.35 6.13
C LEU A 301 -2.14 4.56 6.60
N GLN A 302 -2.76 5.65 6.19
CA GLN A 302 -4.19 5.87 6.39
C GLN A 302 -4.88 5.82 5.03
N ILE A 303 -5.80 4.88 4.86
CA ILE A 303 -6.67 4.80 3.70
C ILE A 303 -8.02 5.36 4.10
N THR A 304 -8.52 6.35 3.38
CA THR A 304 -9.81 6.96 3.65
C THR A 304 -10.69 6.89 2.42
N LEU A 305 -11.88 6.32 2.62
CA LEU A 305 -12.97 6.32 1.66
C LEU A 305 -14.00 7.38 2.07
N TYR A 306 -14.38 8.24 1.14
CA TYR A 306 -15.45 9.20 1.32
C TYR A 306 -16.58 8.87 0.36
N ASN A 307 -17.79 8.76 0.89
CA ASN A 307 -19.01 8.67 0.10
C ASN A 307 -20.05 9.64 0.64
N LYS A 308 -20.84 10.25 -0.25
CA LYS A 308 -22.01 11.02 0.15
C LYS A 308 -23.11 10.03 0.51
N ASP A 309 -23.36 9.86 1.80
CA ASP A 309 -24.31 8.87 2.28
C ASP A 309 -25.10 9.38 3.48
N ASP A 310 -26.41 9.47 3.29
CA ASP A 310 -27.37 9.90 4.30
C ASP A 310 -27.64 8.80 5.36
N GLU A 311 -27.23 7.56 5.10
CA GLU A 311 -27.44 6.38 5.97
C GLU A 311 -26.18 6.03 6.80
N PHE A 312 -25.42 7.05 7.21
CA PHE A 312 -24.16 6.90 7.97
C PHE A 312 -24.25 5.93 9.17
N GLN A 313 -25.33 6.01 9.97
CA GLN A 313 -25.45 5.19 11.18
C GLN A 313 -25.59 3.69 10.85
N GLU A 314 -26.32 3.36 9.79
CA GLU A 314 -26.47 1.98 9.33
C GLU A 314 -25.12 1.44 8.84
N VAL A 315 -24.37 2.23 8.07
CA VAL A 315 -23.01 1.85 7.62
C VAL A 315 -22.08 1.62 8.81
N LYS A 316 -22.14 2.49 9.82
CA LYS A 316 -21.33 2.36 11.04
C LYS A 316 -21.68 1.10 11.83
N GLU A 317 -22.95 0.88 12.13
CA GLU A 317 -23.42 -0.29 12.88
C GLU A 317 -23.11 -1.61 12.14
N ASN A 318 -23.26 -1.61 10.81
CA ASN A 318 -22.87 -2.75 9.97
C ASN A 318 -21.36 -3.02 10.05
N ILE A 319 -20.50 -2.01 9.98
CA ILE A 319 -19.05 -2.22 10.09
C ILE A 319 -18.65 -2.72 11.48
N GLU A 320 -19.14 -2.09 12.54
CA GLU A 320 -18.79 -2.43 13.92
C GLU A 320 -19.25 -3.85 14.30
N SER A 321 -20.47 -4.23 13.92
CA SER A 321 -21.01 -5.57 14.20
C SER A 321 -20.26 -6.69 13.47
N LYS A 322 -19.84 -6.45 12.22
CA LYS A 322 -19.14 -7.45 11.39
C LYS A 322 -17.67 -7.58 11.77
N MET A 323 -17.04 -6.50 12.26
CA MET A 323 -15.70 -6.57 12.86
C MET A 323 -15.68 -7.42 14.14
N ALA A 324 -16.74 -7.36 14.95
CA ALA A 324 -16.87 -8.17 16.16
C ALA A 324 -17.21 -9.66 15.89
N ALA A 325 -17.40 -10.06 14.62
CA ALA A 325 -17.78 -11.42 14.27
C ALA A 325 -16.67 -12.43 14.60
N ASN A 326 -17.05 -13.52 15.25
CA ASN A 326 -16.10 -14.53 15.72
C ASN A 326 -15.56 -15.39 14.56
N LEU A 327 -14.28 -15.21 14.23
CA LEU A 327 -13.56 -15.93 13.17
C LEU A 327 -13.18 -17.37 13.51
N SER A 328 -13.30 -17.79 14.77
CA SER A 328 -12.78 -19.08 15.25
C SER A 328 -13.51 -20.33 14.72
N LYS A 329 -14.60 -20.17 13.94
CA LYS A 329 -15.46 -21.31 13.53
C LYS A 329 -15.77 -21.42 12.02
N LYS A 330 -15.36 -20.46 11.17
CA LYS A 330 -15.72 -20.45 9.74
C LYS A 330 -14.63 -19.77 8.91
N SER A 331 -14.26 -20.35 7.76
CA SER A 331 -13.39 -19.71 6.77
C SER A 331 -14.14 -18.63 5.99
N LEU A 332 -13.42 -17.74 5.29
CA LEU A 332 -14.03 -16.66 4.49
C LEU A 332 -15.00 -17.28 3.47
N ILE A 333 -14.61 -18.41 2.88
CA ILE A 333 -15.40 -19.23 1.96
C ILE A 333 -16.67 -19.79 2.61
N ASP A 334 -16.63 -20.15 3.90
CA ASP A 334 -17.81 -20.65 4.62
C ASP A 334 -18.81 -19.53 4.89
N PHE A 335 -18.35 -18.28 5.06
CA PHE A 335 -19.23 -17.11 5.09
C PHE A 335 -19.86 -16.86 3.72
N TYR A 336 -19.07 -16.95 2.63
CA TYR A 336 -19.59 -16.85 1.26
C TYR A 336 -20.67 -17.91 0.94
N ARG A 337 -20.54 -19.13 1.46
CA ARG A 337 -21.45 -20.26 1.16
C ARG A 337 -22.74 -20.30 1.99
N GLN A 338 -22.82 -19.55 3.09
CA GLN A 338 -23.94 -19.64 4.04
C GLN A 338 -24.92 -18.47 3.94
N MET A 339 -24.75 -17.58 2.96
CA MET A 339 -25.66 -16.46 2.76
C MET A 339 -26.90 -16.87 1.95
N PRO A 340 -28.09 -16.32 2.26
CA PRO A 340 -29.28 -16.50 1.44
C PRO A 340 -29.14 -15.83 0.07
N ASP A 341 -29.64 -16.48 -0.99
CA ASP A 341 -29.71 -15.92 -2.34
C ASP A 341 -30.37 -14.53 -2.32
N GLY A 342 -29.66 -13.51 -2.84
CA GLY A 342 -30.16 -12.13 -2.93
C GLY A 342 -29.61 -11.12 -1.92
N GLN A 343 -28.85 -11.54 -0.90
CA GLN A 343 -28.08 -10.63 -0.01
C GLN A 343 -26.59 -10.51 -0.38
N GLU A 344 -26.19 -11.11 -1.50
CA GLU A 344 -24.78 -11.37 -1.88
C GLU A 344 -23.95 -10.14 -2.29
N GLY A 345 -24.48 -8.92 -2.24
CA GLY A 345 -23.84 -7.78 -2.91
C GLY A 345 -22.96 -6.85 -2.06
N THR A 346 -23.29 -6.61 -0.79
CA THR A 346 -22.79 -5.40 -0.08
C THR A 346 -22.21 -5.67 1.32
N ASP A 347 -22.68 -6.70 2.03
CA ASP A 347 -22.25 -7.01 3.40
C ASP A 347 -20.97 -7.86 3.48
N LEU A 348 -20.59 -8.49 2.37
CA LEU A 348 -19.48 -9.45 2.30
C LEU A 348 -18.11 -8.79 2.47
N GLY A 349 -17.93 -7.59 1.90
CA GLY A 349 -16.70 -6.81 2.05
C GLY A 349 -16.39 -6.43 3.50
N LEU A 350 -17.41 -6.30 4.36
CA LEU A 350 -17.24 -5.91 5.76
C LEU A 350 -16.69 -7.05 6.62
N TYR A 351 -17.05 -8.30 6.31
CA TYR A 351 -16.43 -9.45 6.97
C TYR A 351 -14.93 -9.56 6.68
N TYR A 352 -14.46 -8.99 5.57
CA TYR A 352 -13.04 -9.00 5.25
C TYR A 352 -12.21 -8.14 6.22
N LEU A 353 -12.82 -7.19 6.95
CA LEU A 353 -12.13 -6.35 7.94
C LEU A 353 -11.57 -7.19 9.09
N SER A 354 -12.34 -8.17 9.57
CA SER A 354 -11.89 -9.05 10.66
C SER A 354 -10.76 -9.99 10.19
N TYR A 355 -10.85 -10.53 8.97
CA TYR A 355 -9.74 -11.31 8.38
C TYR A 355 -8.48 -10.47 8.19
N LEU A 356 -8.62 -9.22 7.74
CA LEU A 356 -7.51 -8.30 7.59
C LEU A 356 -6.86 -7.99 8.94
N GLU A 357 -7.67 -7.81 10.00
CA GLU A 357 -7.16 -7.60 11.37
C GLU A 357 -6.33 -8.81 11.84
N ASP A 358 -6.83 -10.03 11.67
CA ASP A 358 -6.11 -11.25 12.01
C ASP A 358 -4.82 -11.43 11.19
N ALA A 359 -4.87 -11.12 9.89
CA ALA A 359 -3.70 -11.16 9.02
C ALA A 359 -2.64 -10.14 9.47
N CYS A 360 -3.05 -8.92 9.83
CA CYS A 360 -2.16 -7.87 10.32
C CYS A 360 -1.52 -8.25 11.66
N LYS A 361 -2.30 -8.79 12.62
CA LYS A 361 -1.79 -9.28 13.91
C LYS A 361 -0.69 -10.33 13.76
N LYS A 362 -0.86 -11.28 12.83
CA LYS A 362 0.12 -12.35 12.57
C LYS A 362 1.48 -11.84 12.09
N VAL A 363 1.53 -10.65 11.50
CA VAL A 363 2.76 -10.04 10.98
C VAL A 363 3.16 -8.77 11.72
N ASN A 364 2.58 -8.53 12.90
CA ASN A 364 2.85 -7.39 13.77
C ASN A 364 2.59 -6.02 13.10
N VAL A 365 1.58 -5.93 12.24
CA VAL A 365 1.07 -4.67 11.69
C VAL A 365 -0.12 -4.25 12.54
N LYS A 366 -0.11 -3.02 13.08
CA LYS A 366 -1.27 -2.51 13.82
C LYS A 366 -2.32 -2.04 12.82
N PHE A 367 -3.56 -2.47 13.00
CA PHE A 367 -4.69 -2.12 12.15
C PHE A 367 -5.84 -1.56 12.98
N GLU A 368 -6.42 -0.45 12.53
CA GLU A 368 -7.62 0.15 13.09
C GLU A 368 -8.58 0.54 11.95
N SER A 369 -9.88 0.33 12.15
CA SER A 369 -10.94 0.78 11.25
C SER A 369 -11.90 1.69 12.01
N ILE A 370 -12.23 2.85 11.45
CA ILE A 370 -13.08 3.87 12.09
C ILE A 370 -14.03 4.46 11.06
N VAL A 371 -15.31 4.49 11.39
CA VAL A 371 -16.37 5.06 10.54
C VAL A 371 -16.92 6.32 11.20
N ASN A 372 -16.81 7.45 10.52
CA ASN A 372 -17.23 8.77 11.03
C ASN A 372 -18.03 9.52 9.97
N GLN A 373 -18.88 10.45 10.41
CA GLN A 373 -19.55 11.40 9.53
C GLN A 373 -18.80 12.73 9.56
N SER A 374 -18.45 13.27 8.40
CA SER A 374 -17.85 14.60 8.29
C SER A 374 -18.95 15.66 8.39
N SER A 375 -19.02 16.35 9.52
CA SER A 375 -20.00 17.43 9.77
C SER A 375 -19.85 18.64 8.85
N ALA A 376 -18.73 18.78 8.16
CA ALA A 376 -18.46 19.89 7.24
C ALA A 376 -18.85 19.60 5.79
N SER A 377 -19.13 18.34 5.45
CA SER A 377 -19.32 17.91 4.06
C SER A 377 -20.42 16.86 3.86
N ASP A 378 -21.12 16.46 4.92
CA ASP A 378 -22.14 15.38 4.92
C ASP A 378 -21.64 14.08 4.25
N LEU A 379 -20.33 13.82 4.39
CA LEU A 379 -19.71 12.61 3.85
C LEU A 379 -19.62 11.55 4.94
N THR A 380 -20.00 10.32 4.60
CA THR A 380 -19.59 9.13 5.34
C THR A 380 -18.12 8.86 5.05
N VAL A 381 -17.33 8.72 6.12
CA VAL A 381 -15.88 8.60 6.05
C VAL A 381 -15.45 7.30 6.73
N ILE A 382 -14.96 6.35 5.93
CA ILE A 382 -14.35 5.11 6.44
C ILE A 382 -12.84 5.30 6.44
N ASN A 383 -12.22 5.15 7.61
CA ASN A 383 -10.77 5.28 7.80
C ASN A 383 -10.18 3.93 8.20
N LEU A 384 -9.27 3.43 7.37
CA LEU A 384 -8.42 2.30 7.68
C LEU A 384 -7.02 2.81 8.00
N LYS A 385 -6.51 2.53 9.21
CA LYS A 385 -5.17 2.93 9.63
C LYS A 385 -4.29 1.71 9.83
N PHE A 386 -3.12 1.74 9.23
CA PHE A 386 -2.10 0.70 9.35
C PHE A 386 -0.81 1.34 9.87
N ASN A 387 -0.16 0.66 10.80
CA ASN A 387 1.19 1.01 11.25
C ASN A 387 2.07 -0.25 11.14
N PHE A 388 2.96 -0.24 10.15
CA PHE A 388 3.71 -1.41 9.70
C PHE A 388 5.00 -1.70 10.47
#